data_AF-A0A524PIM1-F1
#
_entry.id   AF-A0A524PIM1-F1
#
_cell.length_a   1.000
_cell.length_b   1.000
_cell.length_c   1.000
_cell.angle_alpha   90.00
_cell.angle_beta   90.00
_cell.angle_gamma   90.00
#
_symmetry.space_group_name_H-M   'P 1'
#
loop_
_entity.id
_entity.type
_entity.pdbx_description
1 polymer ?
#
loop_
_entity_poly.entity_id
_entity_poly.type
_entity_poly.pdbx_seq_one_letter_code
_entity_poly.pdbx_strand_id
1 'polypeptide(L)'
;MSMIKSVRGTRDFYPEDMSTRQWLYRQIRRVSESFGYQEYDGPFLERLELYAAKLGEELVKEQSYVFSDRSGEMITLRPELTSSLARMVAQLGGVAPLCHSAGGLSAHSGAMSGPKKAVHVNSSSGTLISSASTRRKRTPK
;
A
#
# COMPACT_ATOMS: atom_id res chain seq x y z
N MET A 1 -14.17 26.22 28.17
CA MET A 1 -14.17 25.32 26.98
C MET A 1 -13.74 23.95 27.45
N SER A 2 -14.51 22.90 27.15
CA SER A 2 -14.11 21.53 27.47
C SER A 2 -12.98 21.08 26.55
N MET A 3 -11.98 20.41 27.11
CA MET A 3 -10.88 19.82 26.34
C MET A 3 -11.41 18.59 25.59
N ILE A 4 -11.36 18.64 24.26
CA ILE A 4 -11.71 17.49 23.41
C ILE A 4 -10.53 16.51 23.44
N LYS A 5 -10.81 15.24 23.78
CA LYS A 5 -9.81 14.18 23.84
C LYS A 5 -9.74 13.40 22.53
N SER A 6 -8.61 12.76 22.27
CA SER A 6 -8.45 11.84 21.14
C SER A 6 -9.38 10.63 21.27
N VAL A 7 -9.69 10.03 20.12
CA VAL A 7 -10.54 8.83 20.05
C VAL A 7 -9.79 7.65 20.69
N ARG A 8 -10.49 6.82 21.47
CA ARG A 8 -9.91 5.64 22.10
C ARG A 8 -9.22 4.75 21.05
N GLY A 9 -7.98 4.36 21.33
CA GLY A 9 -7.16 3.53 20.43
C GLY A 9 -6.36 4.32 19.38
N THR A 10 -6.55 5.64 19.29
CA THR A 10 -5.70 6.52 18.48
C THR A 10 -4.57 7.12 19.32
N ARG A 11 -3.49 7.57 18.66
CA ARG A 11 -2.31 8.13 19.31
C ARG A 11 -1.87 9.40 18.57
N ASP A 12 -1.55 10.43 19.33
CA ASP A 12 -0.89 11.63 18.83
C ASP A 12 0.62 11.39 18.78
N PHE A 13 1.29 11.95 17.78
CA PHE A 13 2.75 11.89 17.64
C PHE A 13 3.30 13.32 17.66
N TYR A 14 4.02 13.66 18.72
CA TYR A 14 4.60 14.99 18.89
C TYR A 14 5.92 15.10 18.09
N PRO A 15 6.50 16.31 17.93
CA PRO A 15 7.70 16.50 17.11
C PRO A 15 8.86 15.55 17.44
N GLU A 16 9.08 15.22 18.71
CA GLU A 16 10.11 14.28 19.15
C GLU A 16 9.82 12.85 18.66
N ASP A 17 8.57 12.37 18.80
CA ASP A 17 8.14 11.07 18.30
C ASP A 17 8.28 10.99 16.78
N MET A 18 7.84 12.05 16.08
CA MET A 18 7.92 12.17 14.64
C MET A 18 9.36 12.16 14.14
N SER A 19 10.30 12.75 14.88
CA SER A 19 11.73 12.75 14.52
C SER A 19 12.31 11.34 14.46
N THR A 20 12.02 10.52 15.48
CA THR A 20 12.43 9.12 15.58
C THR A 20 11.77 8.28 14.49
N ARG A 21 10.47 8.50 14.28
CA ARG A 21 9.68 7.81 13.26
C ARG A 21 10.19 8.07 11.85
N GLN A 22 10.49 9.33 11.54
CA GLN A 22 11.05 9.72 10.25
C GLN A 22 12.44 9.12 10.03
N TRP A 23 13.28 9.05 11.08
CA TRP A 23 14.56 8.36 10.98
C TRP A 23 14.40 6.89 10.56
N LEU A 24 13.46 6.16 11.19
CA LEU A 24 13.17 4.77 10.85
C LEU A 24 12.68 4.64 9.39
N TYR A 25 11.74 5.49 8.97
CA TYR A 25 11.23 5.45 7.59
C TYR A 25 12.29 5.73 6.55
N ARG A 26 13.23 6.64 6.82
CA ARG A 26 14.38 6.87 5.92
C ARG A 26 15.24 5.61 5.76
N GLN A 27 15.48 4.86 6.83
CA GLN A 27 16.25 3.61 6.72
C GLN A 27 15.50 2.56 5.91
N ILE A 28 14.21 2.37 6.19
CA ILE A 28 13.35 1.43 5.47
C ILE A 28 13.30 1.77 3.98
N ARG A 29 13.09 3.04 3.64
CA ARG A 29 13.05 3.51 2.25
C ARG A 29 14.37 3.23 1.55
N ARG A 30 15.50 3.64 2.15
CA ARG A 30 16.84 3.45 1.59
C ARG A 30 17.13 1.98 1.25
N VAL A 31 16.83 1.07 2.19
CA VAL A 31 17.02 -0.36 1.96
C VAL A 31 16.05 -0.86 0.90
N SER A 32 14.78 -0.49 0.94
CA SER A 32 13.80 -0.96 -0.05
C SER A 32 14.19 -0.55 -1.47
N GLU A 33 14.62 0.70 -1.66
CA GLU A 33 15.06 1.24 -2.93
C GLU A 33 16.32 0.54 -3.46
N SER A 34 17.26 0.14 -2.58
CA SER A 34 18.46 -0.59 -3.00
C SER A 34 18.16 -1.99 -3.54
N PHE A 35 16.97 -2.54 -3.27
CA PHE A 35 16.47 -3.79 -3.85
C PHE A 35 15.49 -3.58 -5.01
N GLY A 36 15.37 -2.36 -5.54
CA GLY A 36 14.53 -2.03 -6.69
C GLY A 36 13.03 -1.96 -6.38
N TYR A 37 12.65 -1.81 -5.11
CA TYR A 37 11.28 -1.53 -4.75
C TYR A 37 10.92 -0.05 -4.96
N GLN A 38 9.65 0.22 -5.25
CA GLN A 38 9.06 1.55 -5.35
C GLN A 38 7.91 1.72 -4.37
N GLU A 39 7.86 2.90 -3.75
CA GLU A 39 6.81 3.28 -2.82
C GLU A 39 5.46 3.41 -3.52
N TYR A 40 4.40 2.93 -2.88
CA TYR A 40 3.01 3.19 -3.26
C TYR A 40 2.16 3.46 -2.03
N ASP A 41 1.07 4.20 -2.22
CA ASP A 41 0.01 4.33 -1.23
C ASP A 41 -1.35 4.35 -1.95
N GLY A 42 -2.40 4.03 -1.21
CA GLY A 42 -3.78 4.05 -1.68
C GLY A 42 -4.68 4.80 -0.69
N PRO A 43 -5.96 5.03 -1.06
CA PRO A 43 -6.94 5.68 -0.19
C PRO A 43 -7.10 5.00 1.18
N PHE A 44 -7.34 5.81 2.23
CA PHE A 44 -7.70 5.31 3.56
C PHE A 44 -9.15 4.81 3.63
N LEU A 45 -10.03 5.35 2.78
CA LEU A 45 -11.42 4.91 2.64
C LEU A 45 -11.58 4.19 1.31
N GLU A 46 -12.13 2.98 1.37
CA GLU A 46 -12.30 2.08 0.23
C GLU A 46 -13.67 1.41 0.32
N ARG A 47 -14.20 0.92 -0.81
CA ARG A 47 -15.47 0.18 -0.83
C ARG A 47 -15.35 -1.09 0.01
N LEU A 48 -16.34 -1.38 0.85
CA LEU A 48 -16.34 -2.56 1.73
C LEU A 48 -16.12 -3.87 0.95
N GLU A 49 -16.74 -3.95 -0.23
CA GLU A 49 -16.67 -5.08 -1.16
C GLU A 49 -15.22 -5.50 -1.50
N LEU A 50 -14.27 -4.55 -1.50
CA LEU A 50 -12.87 -4.83 -1.78
C LEU A 50 -12.25 -5.81 -0.79
N TYR A 51 -12.65 -5.76 0.48
CA TYR A 51 -12.11 -6.60 1.54
C TYR A 51 -12.99 -7.83 1.82
N ALA A 52 -14.29 -7.71 1.58
CA ALA A 52 -15.23 -8.83 1.71
C ALA A 52 -14.80 -10.03 0.87
N ALA A 53 -14.25 -9.79 -0.33
CA ALA A 53 -13.74 -10.84 -1.21
C ALA A 53 -12.58 -11.67 -0.62
N LYS A 54 -11.83 -11.13 0.35
CA LYS A 54 -10.64 -11.77 0.92
C LYS A 54 -10.88 -12.33 2.32
N LEU A 55 -11.63 -11.62 3.15
CA LEU A 55 -11.81 -11.93 4.57
C LEU A 55 -13.17 -12.53 4.90
N GLY A 56 -14.12 -12.55 3.95
CA GLY A 56 -15.52 -12.92 4.21
C GLY A 56 -16.33 -11.73 4.75
N GLU A 57 -17.61 -11.64 4.38
CA GLU A 57 -18.44 -10.45 4.68
C GLU A 57 -18.61 -10.16 6.17
N GLU A 58 -18.75 -11.20 7.00
CA GLU A 58 -18.99 -11.08 8.45
C GLU A 58 -17.75 -10.52 9.17
N LEU A 59 -16.58 -11.13 8.93
CA LEU A 59 -15.32 -10.73 9.57
C LEU A 59 -14.91 -9.29 9.24
N VAL A 60 -15.17 -8.83 8.01
CA VAL A 60 -14.84 -7.44 7.63
C VAL A 60 -15.71 -6.45 8.38
N LYS A 61 -17.00 -6.74 8.56
CA LYS A 61 -17.92 -5.85 9.28
C LYS A 61 -17.62 -5.81 10.77
N GLU A 62 -17.21 -6.91 11.38
CA GLU A 62 -16.89 -6.96 12.81
C GLU A 62 -15.55 -6.31 13.16
N GLN A 63 -14.57 -6.38 12.26
CA GLN A 63 -13.19 -5.96 12.55
C GLN A 63 -12.79 -4.64 11.90
N SER A 64 -13.63 -4.07 11.02
CA SER A 64 -13.32 -2.84 10.30
C SER A 64 -14.29 -1.71 10.67
N TYR A 65 -13.83 -0.46 10.51
CA TYR A 65 -14.71 0.70 10.66
C TYR A 65 -15.51 0.91 9.38
N VAL A 66 -16.72 0.37 9.36
CA VAL A 66 -17.65 0.41 8.22
C VAL A 66 -18.72 1.48 8.43
N PHE A 67 -19.01 2.27 7.41
CA PHE A 67 -20.09 3.26 7.43
C PHE A 67 -20.62 3.53 6.02
N SER A 68 -21.82 4.07 5.95
CA SER A 68 -22.43 4.50 4.69
C SER A 68 -21.96 5.91 4.32
N ASP A 69 -21.60 6.11 3.06
CA ASP A 69 -21.28 7.44 2.55
C ASP A 69 -22.57 8.25 2.25
N ARG A 70 -22.40 9.46 1.69
CA ARG A 70 -23.56 10.33 1.40
C ARG A 70 -24.48 9.80 0.28
N SER A 71 -23.99 8.86 -0.54
CA SER A 71 -24.73 8.24 -1.63
C SER A 71 -25.43 6.95 -1.22
N GLY A 72 -25.17 6.46 0.01
CA GLY A 72 -25.69 5.18 0.50
C GLY A 72 -24.72 4.01 0.30
N GLU A 73 -23.55 4.22 -0.30
CA GLU A 73 -22.57 3.16 -0.50
C GLU A 73 -21.83 2.79 0.78
N MET A 74 -21.56 1.50 0.98
CA MET A 74 -20.83 1.00 2.14
C MET A 74 -19.32 1.12 1.92
N ILE A 75 -18.69 1.99 2.71
CA ILE A 75 -17.25 2.20 2.72
C ILE A 75 -16.65 1.78 4.06
N THR A 76 -15.35 1.53 4.07
CA THR A 76 -14.61 1.17 5.28
C THR A 76 -13.29 1.92 5.34
N LEU A 77 -12.83 2.23 6.55
CA LEU A 77 -11.40 2.48 6.75
C LEU A 77 -10.65 1.22 6.37
N ARG A 78 -9.61 1.38 5.56
CA ARG A 78 -8.74 0.30 5.06
C ARG A 78 -8.16 -0.50 6.23
N PRO A 79 -8.48 -1.81 6.37
CA PRO A 79 -7.88 -2.65 7.41
C PRO A 79 -6.45 -3.08 7.06
N GLU A 80 -6.11 -3.18 5.78
CA GLU A 80 -4.81 -3.66 5.28
C GLU A 80 -4.56 -3.16 3.84
N LEU A 81 -3.31 -3.17 3.37
CA LEU A 81 -2.91 -2.51 2.11
C LEU A 81 -2.88 -3.40 0.85
N THR A 82 -2.80 -4.71 1.03
CA THR A 82 -2.63 -5.68 -0.07
C THR A 82 -3.81 -5.64 -1.03
N SER A 83 -5.05 -5.64 -0.52
CA SER A 83 -6.24 -5.52 -1.37
C SER A 83 -6.29 -4.18 -2.12
N SER A 84 -5.87 -3.06 -1.48
CA SER A 84 -5.74 -1.78 -2.18
C SER A 84 -4.72 -1.84 -3.31
N LEU A 85 -3.56 -2.46 -3.09
CA LEU A 85 -2.55 -2.64 -4.13
C LEU A 85 -3.10 -3.48 -5.30
N ALA A 86 -3.76 -4.60 -5.01
CA ALA A 86 -4.34 -5.45 -6.04
C ALA A 86 -5.36 -4.68 -6.89
N ARG A 87 -6.22 -3.87 -6.26
CA ARG A 87 -7.16 -2.96 -6.94
C ARG A 87 -6.44 -1.95 -7.83
N MET A 88 -5.40 -1.29 -7.31
CA MET A 88 -4.61 -0.31 -8.08
C MET A 88 -3.96 -0.95 -9.31
N VAL A 89 -3.39 -2.15 -9.17
CA VAL A 89 -2.79 -2.90 -10.29
C VAL A 89 -3.86 -3.30 -11.31
N ALA A 90 -5.03 -3.76 -10.87
CA ALA A 90 -6.13 -4.10 -11.75
C ALA A 90 -6.65 -2.90 -12.55
N GLN A 91 -6.76 -1.72 -11.93
CA GLN A 91 -7.17 -0.47 -12.58
C GLN A 91 -6.21 -0.01 -13.66
N LEU A 92 -4.91 -0.28 -13.50
CA LEU A 92 -3.89 0.01 -14.51
C LEU A 92 -3.84 -1.03 -15.65
N GLY A 93 -4.80 -1.97 -15.70
CA GLY A 93 -4.86 -3.01 -16.72
C GLY A 93 -3.93 -4.20 -16.46
N GLY A 94 -3.61 -4.49 -15.19
CA GLY A 94 -2.71 -5.58 -14.80
C GLY A 94 -1.22 -5.26 -15.01
N VAL A 95 -0.93 -4.07 -15.54
CA VAL A 95 0.41 -3.51 -15.64
C VAL A 95 0.60 -2.64 -14.41
N ALA A 96 1.17 -3.20 -13.35
CA ALA A 96 1.75 -2.35 -12.31
C ALA A 96 2.73 -1.36 -13.00
N PRO A 97 3.08 -0.20 -12.41
CA PRO A 97 4.16 0.68 -12.90
C PRO A 97 5.54 -0.01 -13.03
N LEU A 98 5.57 -1.33 -12.81
CA LEU A 98 6.67 -2.24 -12.71
C LEU A 98 6.98 -2.95 -14.05
N CYS A 99 6.14 -2.81 -15.10
CA CYS A 99 6.45 -3.37 -16.43
C CYS A 99 6.06 -2.49 -17.64
N HIS A 100 6.43 -1.20 -17.67
CA HIS A 100 6.56 -0.51 -18.96
C HIS A 100 8.00 -0.63 -19.47
N SER A 101 8.24 -1.63 -20.32
CA SER A 101 9.30 -1.57 -21.34
C SER A 101 8.64 -1.22 -22.68
N ALA A 102 8.24 0.03 -22.85
CA ALA A 102 7.83 0.55 -24.15
C ALA A 102 8.91 1.51 -24.65
N GLY A 103 9.87 0.95 -25.41
CA GLY A 103 10.67 1.64 -26.43
C GLY A 103 11.62 2.78 -26.02
N GLY A 104 12.92 2.59 -26.28
CA GLY A 104 13.78 3.67 -26.76
C GLY A 104 14.97 4.09 -25.90
N LEU A 105 16.15 3.60 -26.31
CA LEU A 105 17.50 4.20 -26.29
C LEU A 105 18.31 4.45 -25.00
N SER A 106 19.52 3.90 -25.11
CA SER A 106 20.85 4.38 -24.70
C SER A 106 21.33 4.26 -23.26
N ALA A 107 22.51 3.63 -23.18
CA ALA A 107 23.26 3.25 -22.01
C ALA A 107 23.92 4.44 -21.28
N HIS A 108 23.94 4.36 -19.95
CA HIS A 108 25.16 4.66 -19.18
C HIS A 108 25.12 3.96 -17.80
N SER A 109 26.16 3.17 -17.57
CA SER A 109 26.71 2.63 -16.31
C SER A 109 25.78 2.48 -15.09
N GLY A 110 25.42 1.22 -14.79
CA GLY A 110 25.15 0.78 -13.43
C GLY A 110 23.71 0.91 -12.93
N ALA A 111 22.73 0.40 -13.66
CA ALA A 111 21.37 0.25 -13.15
C ALA A 111 20.88 -1.18 -13.36
N MET A 112 20.46 -1.84 -12.28
CA MET A 112 19.77 -3.13 -12.36
C MET A 112 18.47 -2.96 -13.15
N SER A 113 18.48 -3.31 -14.44
CA SER A 113 17.33 -3.22 -15.34
C SER A 113 16.37 -4.42 -15.15
N GLY A 114 15.92 -4.64 -13.91
CA GLY A 114 14.94 -5.66 -13.55
C GLY A 114 13.53 -5.10 -13.38
N PRO A 115 12.49 -5.96 -13.41
CA PRO A 115 11.13 -5.55 -13.05
C PRO A 115 11.16 -4.95 -11.64
N LYS A 116 10.68 -3.71 -11.52
CA LYS A 116 10.60 -3.03 -10.23
C LYS A 116 9.59 -3.77 -9.34
N LYS A 117 9.72 -3.70 -8.02
CA LYS A 117 8.74 -4.29 -7.10
C LYS A 117 7.96 -3.19 -6.38
N ALA A 118 6.73 -3.44 -5.95
CA ALA A 118 5.97 -2.48 -5.15
C ALA A 118 6.23 -2.73 -3.65
N VAL A 119 6.52 -1.67 -2.90
CA VAL A 119 6.63 -1.70 -1.44
C VAL A 119 5.78 -0.58 -0.86
N HIS A 120 5.07 -0.86 0.22
CA HIS A 120 4.46 0.20 0.99
C HIS A 120 5.42 0.64 2.09
N VAL A 121 5.72 1.94 2.16
CA VAL A 121 6.49 2.52 3.27
C VAL A 121 5.68 3.71 3.76
N ASN A 122 4.87 3.51 4.81
CA ASN A 122 4.05 4.60 5.33
C ASN A 122 4.40 4.99 6.75
N SER A 123 4.66 6.30 6.81
CA SER A 123 4.41 7.30 7.84
C SER A 123 3.38 6.97 8.94
N SER A 124 2.28 6.25 8.69
CA SER A 124 1.19 6.03 9.64
C SER A 124 1.05 4.60 10.14
N SER A 125 1.55 3.59 9.42
CA SER A 125 1.21 2.18 9.70
C SER A 125 2.41 1.23 9.88
N GLY A 126 3.64 1.64 9.54
CA GLY A 126 4.85 0.85 9.82
C GLY A 126 4.91 -0.54 9.18
N THR A 127 3.99 -0.87 8.27
CA THR A 127 3.91 -2.19 7.64
C THR A 127 4.63 -2.18 6.30
N LEU A 128 5.69 -2.97 6.19
CA LEU A 128 6.30 -3.37 4.92
C LEU A 128 5.52 -4.55 4.35
N ILE A 129 4.73 -4.32 3.30
CA ILE A 129 4.14 -5.42 2.51
C ILE A 129 4.83 -5.44 1.15
N SER A 130 5.62 -6.49 0.90
CA SER A 130 6.18 -6.77 -0.42
C SER A 130 5.25 -7.72 -1.19
N SER A 131 4.78 -7.33 -2.37
CA SER A 131 4.21 -8.29 -3.31
C SER A 131 5.31 -8.80 -4.24
N ALA A 132 5.62 -10.10 -4.14
CA ALA A 132 6.50 -10.76 -5.09
C ALA A 132 5.71 -11.05 -6.37
N SER A 133 6.19 -10.54 -7.51
CA SER A 133 5.66 -10.90 -8.82
C SER A 133 5.77 -12.41 -9.03
N THR A 134 4.63 -13.09 -9.18
CA THR A 134 4.57 -14.50 -9.59
C THR A 134 5.25 -14.62 -10.95
N ARG A 135 6.42 -15.25 -10.99
CA ARG A 135 7.09 -15.61 -12.25
C ARG A 135 6.15 -16.54 -13.00
N ARG A 136 5.53 -16.05 -14.09
CA ARG A 136 4.73 -16.90 -15.00
C ARG A 136 5.67 -18.03 -15.44
N LYS A 137 5.45 -19.25 -14.96
CA LYS A 137 6.18 -20.43 -15.44
C LYS A 137 5.92 -20.49 -16.95
N ARG A 138 6.95 -20.23 -17.76
CA ARG A 138 6.91 -20.56 -19.19
C ARG A 138 6.74 -22.07 -19.25
N THR A 139 5.55 -22.53 -19.61
CA THR A 139 5.36 -23.90 -20.05
C THR A 139 6.15 -24.07 -21.35
N PRO A 140 7.04 -25.07 -21.47
CA PRO A 140 7.65 -25.39 -22.74
C PRO A 140 6.55 -25.90 -23.69
N LYS A 141 6.60 -25.44 -24.95
CA LYS A 141 5.85 -26.04 -26.06
C LYS A 141 6.45 -27.38 -26.42
#